data_AF-A0A1I0FN44-F1
#
_entry.id   AF-A0A1I0FN44-F1
#
_cell.length_a   1.000
_cell.length_b   1.000
_cell.length_c   1.000
_cell.angle_alpha   90.00
_cell.angle_beta   90.00
_cell.angle_gamma   90.00
#
_symmetry.space_group_name_H-M   'P 1'
#
loop_
_entity.id
_entity.type
_entity.pdbx_description
1 polymer ?
#
loop_
_entity_poly.entity_id
_entity_poly.type
_entity_poly.pdbx_seq_one_letter_code
_entity_poly.pdbx_strand_id
1 'polypeptide(L)'
;MRKEDGGLKWPLRLTVILSGTLLLAFTYYHINYQFHLTEGGFVGLSLLGKYVLGVSPSLSMLILDIPVLLIAMFFKGRAFVMNTCISVGAFTLFYSLMERYSGIVIPLHGSLPLAALLSGLFTGLGAGLVLRGGGASGGDDILSLLISEWKGIKVGTVFILMDVAVLALSLFYMPLKETLYTVMAVVVAGYVITLTTTLGKPKLRKAPKLGTALRGPQDGTVM
;
A
#
# COMPACT_ATOMS: atom_id res chain seq x y z
N MET A 1 -15.10 15.46 12.42
CA MET A 1 -14.53 16.54 11.57
C MET A 1 -14.52 16.09 10.12
N ARG A 2 -15.53 16.50 9.35
CA ARG A 2 -15.72 16.16 7.93
C ARG A 2 -14.96 17.18 7.09
N LYS A 3 -13.69 16.91 6.78
CA LYS A 3 -12.91 17.73 5.85
C LYS A 3 -13.24 17.33 4.43
N GLU A 4 -14.09 18.17 3.83
CA GLU A 4 -14.15 18.55 2.42
C GLU A 4 -13.51 17.59 1.40
N ASP A 5 -14.39 17.05 0.57
CA ASP A 5 -14.15 16.31 -0.67
C ASP A 5 -13.36 17.14 -1.70
N GLY A 6 -12.07 17.33 -1.43
CA GLY A 6 -11.14 17.96 -2.37
C GLY A 6 -10.86 17.07 -3.58
N GLY A 7 -11.51 17.35 -4.70
CA GLY A 7 -10.86 17.38 -6.01
C GLY A 7 -11.42 16.49 -7.12
N LEU A 8 -12.17 15.42 -6.81
CA LEU A 8 -12.58 14.43 -7.83
C LEU A 8 -14.06 14.04 -7.65
N LYS A 9 -14.85 14.18 -8.72
CA LYS A 9 -16.27 13.75 -8.76
C LYS A 9 -16.36 12.25 -8.44
N TRP A 10 -17.41 11.83 -7.73
CA TRP A 10 -17.64 10.44 -7.33
C TRP A 10 -17.41 9.38 -8.45
N PRO A 11 -17.93 9.54 -9.68
CA PRO A 11 -17.68 8.59 -10.77
C PRO A 11 -16.19 8.50 -11.14
N LEU A 12 -15.48 9.62 -11.11
CA LEU A 12 -14.05 9.67 -11.45
C LEU A 12 -13.19 9.00 -10.36
N ARG A 13 -13.60 9.05 -9.08
CA ARG A 13 -12.95 8.28 -8.01
C ARG A 13 -13.06 6.78 -8.26
N LEU A 14 -14.26 6.31 -8.62
CA LEU A 14 -14.49 4.90 -8.93
C LEU A 14 -13.68 4.45 -10.14
N THR A 15 -13.63 5.24 -11.22
CA THR A 15 -12.79 4.90 -12.38
C THR A 15 -11.33 4.76 -11.98
N VAL A 16 -10.80 5.70 -11.18
CA VAL A 16 -9.41 5.64 -10.69
C VAL A 16 -9.16 4.39 -9.84
N ILE A 17 -10.09 4.05 -8.94
CA ILE A 17 -10.00 2.83 -8.12
C ILE A 17 -10.02 1.58 -9.01
N LEU A 18 -10.99 1.47 -9.92
CA LEU A 18 -11.15 0.30 -10.78
C LEU A 18 -9.93 0.11 -11.68
N SER A 19 -9.41 1.18 -12.29
CA SER A 19 -8.18 1.13 -13.07
C SER A 19 -6.98 0.70 -12.23
N GLY A 20 -6.85 1.21 -11.00
CA GLY A 20 -5.81 0.80 -10.07
C GLY A 20 -5.89 -0.69 -9.72
N THR A 21 -7.09 -1.19 -9.40
CA THR A 21 -7.30 -2.61 -9.07
C THR A 21 -7.10 -3.54 -10.25
N LEU A 22 -7.46 -3.12 -11.47
CA LEU A 22 -7.20 -3.88 -12.68
C LEU A 22 -5.70 -4.00 -12.93
N LEU A 23 -4.94 -2.91 -12.74
CA LEU A 23 -3.50 -2.89 -12.88
C LEU A 23 -2.81 -3.77 -11.83
N LEU A 24 -3.28 -3.73 -10.58
CA LEU A 24 -2.81 -4.61 -9.51
C LEU A 24 -3.05 -6.08 -9.86
N ALA A 25 -4.28 -6.44 -10.24
CA ALA A 25 -4.62 -7.81 -10.63
C ALA A 25 -3.75 -8.29 -11.80
N PHE A 26 -3.54 -7.44 -12.82
CA PHE A 26 -2.68 -7.74 -13.96
C PHE A 26 -1.25 -8.03 -13.53
N THR A 27 -0.70 -7.17 -12.68
CA THR A 27 0.67 -7.28 -12.18
C THR A 27 0.85 -8.54 -11.34
N TYR A 28 -0.10 -8.81 -10.44
CA TYR A 28 0.03 -9.90 -9.49
C TYR A 28 -0.07 -11.25 -10.20
N TYR A 29 -0.97 -11.38 -11.17
CA TYR A 29 -1.12 -12.63 -11.91
C TYR A 29 -0.03 -12.84 -12.97
N HIS A 30 0.22 -11.86 -13.84
CA HIS A 30 1.12 -12.05 -14.99
C HIS A 30 2.59 -11.84 -14.67
N ILE A 31 2.92 -11.13 -13.59
CA ILE A 31 4.30 -10.85 -13.19
C ILE A 31 4.61 -11.53 -11.86
N ASN A 32 3.94 -11.19 -10.77
CA ASN A 32 4.36 -11.67 -9.44
C ASN A 32 4.25 -13.19 -9.34
N TYR A 33 3.11 -13.76 -9.72
CA TYR A 33 2.87 -15.20 -9.68
C TYR A 33 3.79 -15.98 -10.62
N GLN A 34 3.94 -15.56 -11.88
CA GLN A 34 4.78 -16.29 -12.85
C GLN A 34 6.29 -16.24 -12.53
N PHE A 35 6.77 -15.12 -11.96
CA PHE A 35 8.18 -14.94 -11.62
C PHE A 35 8.50 -15.21 -10.15
N HIS A 36 7.57 -15.79 -9.40
CA HIS A 36 7.71 -16.10 -7.96
C HIS A 36 8.15 -14.89 -7.12
N LEU A 37 7.77 -13.70 -7.55
CA LEU A 37 7.97 -12.49 -6.76
C LEU A 37 6.91 -12.50 -5.68
N THR A 38 7.36 -12.74 -4.46
CA THR A 38 6.48 -12.73 -3.29
C THR A 38 6.09 -11.29 -2.98
N GLU A 39 4.97 -11.10 -2.30
CA GLU A 39 4.58 -9.82 -1.74
C GLU A 39 5.05 -9.65 -0.29
N GLY A 40 5.40 -8.43 0.09
CA GLY A 40 5.70 -8.09 1.46
C GLY A 40 4.45 -7.95 2.33
N GLY A 41 4.55 -7.12 3.37
CA GLY A 41 3.41 -6.69 4.15
C GLY A 41 2.63 -7.83 4.80
N PHE A 42 1.30 -7.75 4.71
CA PHE A 42 0.44 -8.75 5.35
C PHE A 42 0.54 -10.11 4.66
N VAL A 43 0.79 -10.16 3.35
CA VAL A 43 1.00 -11.43 2.62
C VAL A 43 2.22 -12.15 3.17
N GLY A 44 3.36 -11.45 3.30
CA GLY A 44 4.57 -12.01 3.88
C GLY A 44 4.37 -12.46 5.34
N LEU A 45 3.66 -11.67 6.15
CA LEU A 45 3.32 -12.04 7.54
C LEU A 45 2.44 -13.28 7.60
N SER A 46 1.47 -13.41 6.69
CA SER A 46 0.59 -14.57 6.62
C SER A 46 1.34 -15.86 6.27
N LEU A 47 2.36 -15.76 5.41
CA LEU A 47 3.26 -16.86 5.08
C LEU A 47 4.11 -17.26 6.28
N LEU A 48 4.69 -16.30 6.99
CA LEU A 48 5.43 -16.57 8.23
C LEU A 48 4.54 -17.25 9.29
N GLY A 49 3.30 -16.79 9.47
CA GLY A 49 2.32 -17.43 10.34
C GLY A 49 2.03 -18.88 9.94
N LYS A 50 1.96 -19.18 8.65
CA LYS A 50 1.83 -20.56 8.15
C LYS A 50 3.03 -21.42 8.54
N TYR A 51 4.25 -20.90 8.39
CA TYR A 51 5.46 -21.67 8.68
C TYR A 51 5.68 -21.89 10.19
N VAL A 52 5.39 -20.90 11.02
CA VAL A 52 5.65 -20.96 12.47
C VAL A 52 4.49 -21.59 13.24
N LEU A 53 3.25 -21.27 12.87
CA LEU A 53 2.04 -21.63 13.63
C LEU A 53 1.14 -22.64 12.89
N GLY A 54 1.44 -22.97 11.63
CA GLY A 54 0.60 -23.86 10.82
C GLY A 54 -0.74 -23.24 10.39
N VAL A 55 -0.94 -21.93 10.60
CA VAL A 55 -2.19 -21.23 10.28
C VAL A 55 -2.26 -20.94 8.77
N SER A 56 -3.42 -21.08 8.16
CA SER A 56 -3.55 -20.78 6.72
C SER A 56 -3.27 -19.29 6.44
N PRO A 57 -2.59 -18.96 5.32
CA PRO A 57 -2.38 -17.57 4.93
C PRO A 57 -3.70 -16.79 4.77
N SER A 58 -4.72 -17.43 4.20
CA SER A 58 -6.05 -16.83 4.05
C SER A 58 -6.69 -16.41 5.37
N LEU A 59 -6.58 -17.24 6.41
CA LEU A 59 -7.10 -16.91 7.73
C LEU A 59 -6.26 -15.81 8.39
N SER A 60 -4.94 -15.90 8.28
CA SER A 60 -4.01 -14.90 8.83
C SER A 60 -4.27 -13.52 8.22
N MET A 61 -4.47 -13.44 6.90
CA MET A 61 -4.81 -12.20 6.20
C MET A 61 -6.11 -11.59 6.71
N LEU A 62 -7.15 -12.41 6.85
CA LEU A 62 -8.45 -11.96 7.37
C LEU A 62 -8.33 -11.42 8.80
N ILE A 63 -7.55 -12.10 9.66
CA ILE A 63 -7.29 -11.67 11.03
C ILE A 63 -6.50 -10.35 11.08
N LEU A 64 -5.59 -10.11 10.14
CA LEU A 64 -4.81 -8.88 10.07
C LEU A 64 -5.61 -7.72 9.45
N ASP A 65 -6.37 -7.97 8.38
CA ASP A 65 -7.11 -6.96 7.62
C ASP A 65 -8.32 -6.42 8.38
N ILE A 66 -9.12 -7.26 9.03
CA ILE A 66 -10.36 -6.83 9.69
C ILE A 66 -10.11 -5.76 10.77
N PRO A 67 -9.19 -5.95 11.73
CA PRO A 67 -8.91 -4.93 12.75
C PRO A 67 -8.45 -3.61 12.13
N VAL A 68 -7.60 -3.66 11.10
CA VAL A 68 -7.08 -2.45 10.44
C VAL A 68 -8.19 -1.73 9.67
N LEU A 69 -9.08 -2.46 9.00
CA LEU A 69 -10.25 -1.90 8.33
C LEU A 69 -11.21 -1.24 9.33
N LEU A 70 -11.43 -1.85 10.49
CA LEU A 70 -12.22 -1.27 11.58
C LEU A 70 -11.59 0.02 12.09
N ILE A 71 -10.28 0.03 12.35
CA ILE A 71 -9.54 1.23 12.73
C ILE A 71 -9.70 2.32 11.66
N ALA A 72 -9.52 1.98 10.38
CA ALA A 72 -9.74 2.91 9.27
C ALA A 72 -11.17 3.47 9.24
N MET A 73 -12.19 2.69 9.59
CA MET A 73 -13.56 3.19 9.68
C MET A 73 -13.68 4.37 10.63
N PHE A 74 -12.99 4.32 11.78
CA PHE A 74 -13.00 5.39 12.77
C PHE A 74 -12.17 6.61 12.35
N PHE A 75 -11.00 6.40 11.74
CA PHE A 75 -10.08 7.49 11.39
C PHE A 75 -10.39 8.15 10.03
N LYS A 76 -10.76 7.36 9.01
CA LYS A 76 -11.02 7.81 7.64
C LYS A 76 -12.49 7.99 7.31
N GLY A 77 -13.37 7.33 8.05
CA GLY A 77 -14.81 7.37 7.85
C GLY A 77 -15.34 6.33 6.86
N ARG A 78 -16.67 6.23 6.80
CA ARG A 78 -17.41 5.19 6.06
C ARG A 78 -17.16 5.20 4.55
N ALA A 79 -16.94 6.38 3.94
CA ALA A 79 -16.71 6.49 2.51
C ALA A 79 -15.41 5.80 2.07
N PHE A 80 -14.34 5.93 2.87
CA PHE A 80 -13.07 5.26 2.61
C PHE A 80 -13.21 3.74 2.72
N VAL A 81 -13.91 3.26 3.74
CA VAL A 81 -14.17 1.81 3.91
C VAL A 81 -14.99 1.26 2.76
N MET A 82 -16.04 1.97 2.33
CA MET A 82 -16.84 1.55 1.17
C MET A 82 -15.99 1.46 -0.10
N ASN A 83 -15.17 2.48 -0.37
CA ASN A 83 -14.23 2.47 -1.50
C ASN A 83 -13.22 1.32 -1.40
N THR A 84 -12.77 1.00 -0.19
CA THR A 84 -11.86 -0.12 0.10
C THR A 84 -12.53 -1.47 -0.17
N CYS A 85 -13.78 -1.65 0.26
CA CYS A 85 -14.53 -2.87 -0.06
C CYS A 85 -14.74 -3.00 -1.58
N ILE A 86 -15.02 -1.89 -2.27
CA ILE A 86 -15.14 -1.88 -3.74
C ILE A 86 -13.81 -2.26 -4.39
N SER A 87 -12.68 -1.71 -3.92
CA SER A 87 -11.37 -2.04 -4.49
C SER A 87 -10.98 -3.49 -4.24
N VAL A 88 -11.15 -4.01 -3.02
CA VAL A 88 -10.87 -5.42 -2.69
C VAL A 88 -11.74 -6.35 -3.53
N GLY A 89 -13.04 -6.05 -3.65
CA GLY A 89 -13.96 -6.82 -4.48
C GLY A 89 -13.62 -6.79 -5.97
N ALA A 90 -13.28 -5.60 -6.50
CA ALA A 90 -12.87 -5.43 -7.89
C ALA A 90 -11.53 -6.13 -8.18
N PHE A 91 -10.54 -5.99 -7.30
CA PHE A 91 -9.27 -6.69 -7.40
C PHE A 91 -9.48 -8.21 -7.42
N THR A 92 -10.28 -8.75 -6.48
CA THR A 92 -10.58 -10.19 -6.41
C THR A 92 -11.26 -10.68 -7.69
N LEU A 93 -12.23 -9.92 -8.20
CA LEU A 93 -12.92 -10.25 -9.45
C LEU A 93 -11.95 -10.23 -10.63
N PHE A 94 -11.17 -9.15 -10.81
CA PHE A 94 -10.23 -9.02 -11.93
C PHE A 94 -9.12 -10.08 -11.87
N TYR A 95 -8.58 -10.34 -10.68
CA TYR A 95 -7.59 -11.39 -10.48
C TYR A 95 -8.16 -12.76 -10.86
N SER A 96 -9.37 -13.10 -10.39
CA SER A 96 -10.02 -14.38 -10.74
C SER A 96 -10.31 -14.51 -12.24
N LEU A 97 -10.72 -13.42 -12.90
CA LEU A 97 -10.91 -13.40 -14.35
C LEU A 97 -9.60 -13.64 -15.10
N MET A 98 -8.50 -13.04 -14.66
CA MET A 98 -7.18 -13.26 -15.24
C MET A 98 -6.71 -14.69 -15.00
N GLU A 99 -6.87 -15.20 -13.79
CA GLU A 99 -6.52 -16.57 -13.42
C GLU A 99 -7.26 -17.61 -14.27
N ARG A 100 -8.55 -17.38 -14.54
CA ARG A 100 -9.39 -18.35 -15.24
C ARG A 100 -9.31 -18.24 -16.76
N TYR A 101 -9.13 -17.03 -17.31
CA TYR A 101 -9.29 -16.77 -18.74
C TYR A 101 -8.03 -16.23 -19.43
N SER A 102 -7.04 -15.72 -18.69
CA SER A 102 -5.82 -15.19 -19.31
C SER A 102 -4.78 -16.28 -19.51
N GLY A 103 -4.51 -16.60 -20.78
CA GLY A 103 -3.37 -17.43 -21.18
C GLY A 103 -2.09 -16.63 -21.46
N ILE A 104 -2.06 -15.34 -21.08
CA ILE A 104 -0.93 -14.47 -21.39
C ILE A 104 0.26 -14.88 -20.53
N VAL A 105 1.36 -15.24 -21.19
CA VAL A 105 2.66 -15.46 -20.55
C VAL A 105 3.56 -14.35 -21.07
N ILE A 106 4.05 -13.50 -20.17
CA ILE A 106 4.94 -12.41 -20.57
C ILE A 106 6.33 -13.03 -20.70
N PRO A 107 6.94 -13.06 -21.89
CA PRO A 107 8.22 -13.73 -22.11
C PRO A 107 9.37 -12.85 -21.60
N LEU A 108 9.47 -12.64 -20.28
CA LEU A 108 10.69 -12.10 -19.67
C LEU A 108 11.71 -13.22 -19.50
N HIS A 109 12.29 -13.66 -20.61
CA HIS A 109 13.33 -14.69 -20.64
C HIS A 109 14.43 -14.41 -19.59
N GLY A 110 14.45 -15.20 -18.51
CA GLY A 110 15.51 -15.24 -17.49
C GLY A 110 15.79 -13.97 -16.69
N SER A 111 15.09 -12.86 -16.93
CA SER A 111 15.41 -11.54 -16.38
C SER A 111 14.52 -11.20 -15.18
N LEU A 112 14.72 -11.93 -14.08
CA LEU A 112 14.10 -11.66 -12.79
C LEU A 112 14.26 -10.18 -12.30
N PRO A 113 15.38 -9.47 -12.56
CA PRO A 113 15.48 -8.04 -12.25
C PRO A 113 14.46 -7.18 -13.02
N LEU A 114 14.21 -7.50 -14.29
CA LEU A 114 13.26 -6.74 -15.12
C LEU A 114 11.82 -7.01 -14.67
N ALA A 115 11.51 -8.26 -14.33
CA ALA A 115 10.23 -8.63 -13.73
C ALA A 115 10.00 -7.86 -12.41
N ALA A 116 11.02 -7.78 -11.55
CA ALA A 116 10.94 -7.02 -10.29
C ALA A 116 10.72 -5.51 -10.51
N LEU A 117 11.41 -4.92 -11.48
CA LEU A 117 11.23 -3.50 -11.84
C LEU A 117 9.81 -3.21 -12.35
N LEU A 118 9.29 -4.05 -13.25
CA LEU A 118 7.95 -3.92 -13.79
C LEU A 118 6.88 -4.17 -12.72
N SER A 119 7.07 -5.19 -11.89
CA SER A 119 6.24 -5.47 -10.72
C SER A 119 6.17 -4.24 -9.83
N GLY A 120 7.32 -3.70 -9.40
CA GLY A 120 7.35 -2.52 -8.55
C GLY A 120 6.68 -1.30 -9.18
N LEU A 121 6.92 -1.07 -10.48
CA LEU A 121 6.31 0.04 -11.20
C LEU A 121 4.78 -0.08 -11.25
N PHE A 122 4.26 -1.22 -11.70
CA PHE A 122 2.82 -1.39 -11.89
C PHE A 122 2.06 -1.58 -10.56
N THR A 123 2.64 -2.29 -9.59
CA THR A 123 2.10 -2.37 -8.22
C THR A 123 2.03 -0.98 -7.61
N GLY A 124 3.11 -0.21 -7.71
CA GLY A 124 3.12 1.14 -7.13
C GLY A 124 2.17 2.12 -7.81
N LEU A 125 1.98 2.01 -9.12
CA LEU A 125 0.96 2.77 -9.86
C LEU A 125 -0.44 2.34 -9.44
N GLY A 126 -0.70 1.03 -9.40
CA GLY A 126 -2.00 0.46 -9.07
C GLY A 126 -2.44 0.81 -7.65
N ALA A 127 -1.63 0.49 -6.64
CA ALA A 127 -1.89 0.83 -5.24
C ALA A 127 -1.97 2.35 -5.04
N GLY A 128 -1.08 3.11 -5.67
CA GLY A 128 -1.10 4.57 -5.63
C GLY A 128 -2.38 5.18 -6.19
N LEU A 129 -2.95 4.62 -7.27
CA LEU A 129 -4.23 5.04 -7.84
C LEU A 129 -5.39 4.73 -6.89
N VAL A 130 -5.45 3.52 -6.32
CA VAL A 130 -6.49 3.13 -5.36
C VAL A 130 -6.47 4.06 -4.14
N LEU A 131 -5.29 4.30 -3.56
CA LEU A 131 -5.11 5.23 -2.45
C LEU A 131 -5.52 6.67 -2.81
N ARG A 132 -5.22 7.11 -4.04
CA ARG A 132 -5.63 8.43 -4.55
C ARG A 132 -7.14 8.55 -4.75
N GLY A 133 -7.80 7.47 -5.16
CA GLY A 133 -9.26 7.37 -5.24
C GLY A 133 -9.95 7.35 -3.87
N GLY A 134 -9.18 7.20 -2.79
CA GLY A 134 -9.68 7.17 -1.42
C GLY A 134 -10.18 5.79 -1.00
N GLY A 135 -9.58 4.72 -1.50
CA GLY A 135 -9.71 3.35 -0.98
C GLY A 135 -8.32 2.75 -0.68
N ALA A 136 -8.25 1.44 -0.45
CA ALA A 136 -7.03 0.66 -0.29
C ALA A 136 -7.19 -0.74 -0.91
N SER A 137 -6.12 -1.40 -1.36
CA SER A 137 -6.22 -2.76 -1.90
C SER A 137 -6.10 -3.87 -0.85
N GLY A 138 -5.53 -3.57 0.32
CA GLY A 138 -5.41 -4.50 1.45
C GLY A 138 -5.29 -3.76 2.79
N GLY A 139 -5.19 -4.49 3.91
CA GLY A 139 -5.01 -3.89 5.23
C GLY A 139 -3.62 -3.28 5.46
N ASP A 140 -2.59 -3.78 4.78
CA ASP A 140 -1.23 -3.22 4.79
C ASP A 140 -1.14 -1.82 4.15
N ASP A 141 -1.89 -1.59 3.07
CA ASP A 141 -2.08 -0.27 2.46
C ASP A 141 -2.72 0.71 3.44
N ILE A 142 -3.79 0.27 4.11
CA ILE A 142 -4.50 1.06 5.11
C ILE A 142 -3.54 1.41 6.26
N LEU A 143 -2.81 0.41 6.77
CA LEU A 143 -1.87 0.59 7.85
C LEU A 143 -0.76 1.58 7.46
N SER A 144 -0.22 1.43 6.25
CA SER A 144 0.81 2.33 5.71
C SER A 144 0.30 3.76 5.59
N LEU A 145 -0.94 3.94 5.12
CA LEU A 145 -1.60 5.24 5.03
C LEU A 145 -1.82 5.87 6.41
N LEU A 146 -2.33 5.11 7.38
CA LEU A 146 -2.60 5.59 8.73
C LEU A 146 -1.31 6.01 9.46
N ILE A 147 -0.25 5.19 9.38
CA ILE A 147 1.04 5.52 9.99
C ILE A 147 1.69 6.72 9.30
N SER A 148 1.56 6.82 7.97
CA SER A 148 2.06 7.95 7.19
C SER A 148 1.43 9.26 7.66
N GLU A 149 0.11 9.27 7.87
CA GLU A 149 -0.58 10.46 8.38
C GLU A 149 -0.25 10.77 9.83
N TRP A 150 -0.12 9.74 10.68
CA TRP A 150 0.23 9.93 12.07
C TRP A 150 1.66 10.47 12.27
N LYS A 151 2.64 9.93 11.52
CA LYS A 151 4.05 10.34 11.61
C LYS A 151 4.42 11.50 10.68
N GLY A 152 3.56 11.89 9.76
CA GLY A 152 3.83 12.95 8.77
C GLY A 152 4.93 12.59 7.76
N ILE A 153 5.15 11.30 7.50
CA ILE A 153 6.09 10.80 6.48
C ILE A 153 5.34 10.32 5.24
N LYS A 154 6.05 10.07 4.13
CA LYS A 154 5.44 9.64 2.86
C LYS A 154 4.86 8.23 2.98
N VAL A 155 3.68 8.00 2.40
CA VAL A 155 2.98 6.69 2.42
C VAL A 155 3.89 5.57 1.92
N GLY A 156 4.54 5.78 0.79
CA GLY A 156 5.44 4.78 0.22
C GLY A 156 6.70 4.51 1.05
N THR A 157 7.15 5.45 1.89
CA THR A 157 8.24 5.18 2.84
C THR A 157 7.78 4.23 3.94
N VAL A 158 6.54 4.38 4.42
CA VAL A 158 5.98 3.43 5.41
C VAL A 158 5.81 2.06 4.79
N PHE A 159 5.27 2.01 3.56
CA PHE A 159 5.11 0.78 2.79
C PHE A 159 6.43 0.01 2.68
N ILE A 160 7.51 0.67 2.24
CA ILE A 160 8.84 0.05 2.13
C ILE A 160 9.32 -0.46 3.49
N LEU A 161 9.19 0.33 4.56
CA LEU A 161 9.68 -0.07 5.88
C LEU A 161 8.94 -1.30 6.42
N MET A 162 7.63 -1.35 6.25
CA MET A 162 6.82 -2.50 6.66
C MET A 162 7.19 -3.74 5.85
N ASP A 163 7.20 -3.62 4.53
CA ASP A 163 7.46 -4.76 3.65
C ASP A 163 8.87 -5.30 3.79
N VAL A 164 9.88 -4.44 3.88
CA VAL A 164 11.27 -4.89 4.08
C VAL A 164 11.43 -5.56 5.45
N ALA A 165 10.75 -5.08 6.49
CA ALA A 165 10.78 -5.73 7.80
C ALA A 165 10.19 -7.15 7.74
N VAL A 166 9.08 -7.32 7.03
CA VAL A 166 8.46 -8.64 6.84
C VAL A 166 9.31 -9.54 5.96
N LEU A 167 9.84 -9.04 4.84
CA LEU A 167 10.69 -9.79 3.92
C LEU A 167 12.01 -10.23 4.56
N ALA A 168 12.56 -9.43 5.47
CA ALA A 168 13.71 -9.82 6.26
C ALA A 168 13.42 -11.04 7.14
N LEU A 169 12.18 -11.16 7.66
CA LEU A 169 11.74 -12.37 8.36
C LEU A 169 11.46 -13.53 7.39
N SER A 170 11.07 -13.24 6.13
CA SER A 170 10.87 -14.27 5.12
C SER A 170 12.16 -14.97 4.68
N LEU A 171 13.33 -14.38 4.90
CA LEU A 171 14.63 -14.98 4.57
C LEU A 171 14.90 -16.29 5.32
N PHE A 172 14.20 -16.57 6.42
CA PHE A 172 14.31 -17.84 7.12
C PHE A 172 13.73 -19.04 6.35
N TYR A 173 12.84 -18.80 5.37
CA TYR A 173 12.14 -19.87 4.64
C TYR A 173 12.08 -19.68 3.12
N MET A 174 12.46 -18.51 2.57
CA MET A 174 12.46 -18.25 1.14
C MET A 174 13.87 -18.19 0.52
N PRO A 175 14.02 -18.52 -0.78
CA PRO A 175 15.28 -18.36 -1.49
C PRO A 175 15.74 -16.88 -1.50
N LEU A 176 16.98 -16.64 -1.06
CA LEU A 176 17.57 -15.30 -0.99
C LEU A 176 17.45 -14.51 -2.31
N LYS A 177 17.61 -15.20 -3.45
CA LYS A 177 17.52 -14.58 -4.78
C LYS A 177 16.15 -13.93 -5.01
N GLU A 178 15.07 -14.67 -4.80
CA GLU A 178 13.69 -14.19 -4.99
C GLU A 178 13.37 -13.07 -3.99
N THR A 179 13.77 -13.22 -2.72
CA THR A 179 13.54 -12.20 -1.70
C THR A 179 14.24 -10.88 -2.03
N LEU A 180 15.47 -10.89 -2.52
CA LEU A 180 16.18 -9.68 -2.91
C LEU A 180 15.50 -8.95 -4.08
N TYR A 181 14.99 -9.71 -5.07
CA TYR A 181 14.23 -9.12 -6.17
C TYR A 181 12.85 -8.62 -5.74
N THR A 182 12.18 -9.29 -4.80
CA THR A 182 10.98 -8.77 -4.17
C THR A 182 11.26 -7.47 -3.41
N VAL A 183 12.35 -7.38 -2.64
CA VAL A 183 12.75 -6.13 -1.97
C VAL A 183 12.97 -5.02 -3.00
N MET A 184 13.61 -5.33 -4.13
CA MET A 184 13.76 -4.38 -5.23
C MET A 184 12.40 -3.89 -5.77
N ALA A 185 11.46 -4.81 -6.02
CA ALA A 185 10.11 -4.48 -6.45
C ALA A 185 9.38 -3.58 -5.43
N VAL A 186 9.44 -3.90 -4.14
CA VAL A 186 8.84 -3.14 -3.05
C VAL A 186 9.41 -1.72 -2.96
N VAL A 187 10.74 -1.57 -3.08
CA VAL A 187 11.39 -0.25 -3.05
C VAL A 187 10.89 0.61 -4.20
N VAL A 188 10.84 0.06 -5.42
CA VAL A 188 10.28 0.77 -6.58
C VAL A 188 8.81 1.11 -6.36
N ALA A 189 8.01 0.15 -5.89
CA ALA A 189 6.58 0.35 -5.59
C ALA A 189 6.37 1.50 -4.60
N GLY A 190 7.10 1.55 -3.49
CA GLY A 190 6.98 2.64 -2.52
C GLY A 190 7.32 4.01 -3.09
N TYR A 191 8.36 4.12 -3.94
CA TYR A 191 8.64 5.38 -4.63
C TYR A 191 7.49 5.80 -5.55
N VAL A 192 6.94 4.86 -6.32
CA VAL A 192 5.86 5.11 -7.27
C VAL A 192 4.52 5.38 -6.56
N ILE A 193 4.23 4.73 -5.44
CA ILE A 193 3.08 5.03 -4.57
C ILE A 193 3.19 6.46 -4.08
N THR A 194 4.37 6.85 -3.57
CA THR A 194 4.61 8.21 -3.10
C THR A 194 4.38 9.22 -4.23
N LEU A 195 4.92 8.95 -5.42
CA LEU A 195 4.72 9.80 -6.58
C LEU A 195 3.22 9.93 -6.88
N THR A 196 2.54 8.81 -7.14
CA THR A 196 1.13 8.75 -7.54
C THR A 196 0.19 9.41 -6.54
N THR A 197 0.43 9.21 -5.23
CA THR A 197 -0.39 9.78 -4.16
C THR A 197 -0.12 11.26 -3.88
N THR A 198 1.05 11.78 -4.28
CA THR A 198 1.43 13.19 -4.13
C THR A 198 1.19 14.04 -5.38
N LEU A 199 0.99 13.42 -6.55
CA LEU A 199 0.63 14.12 -7.79
C LEU A 199 -0.60 15.02 -7.58
N GLY A 200 -0.42 16.33 -7.80
CA GLY A 200 -1.48 17.34 -7.69
C GLY A 200 -1.78 17.83 -6.28
N LYS A 201 -1.09 17.34 -5.23
CA LYS A 201 -1.19 17.90 -3.87
C LYS A 201 -0.08 18.92 -3.63
N PRO A 202 -0.36 20.13 -3.12
CA PRO A 202 0.69 21.07 -2.74
C PRO A 202 1.60 20.43 -1.68
N LYS A 203 2.93 20.63 -1.79
CA LYS A 203 3.90 20.14 -0.80
C LYS A 203 3.43 20.57 0.59
N LEU A 204 3.12 19.61 1.46
CA LEU A 204 2.76 19.89 2.85
C LEU A 204 3.89 20.72 3.48
N ARG A 205 3.62 22.01 3.70
CA ARG A 205 4.51 22.91 4.42
C ARG A 205 4.61 22.35 5.84
N LYS A 206 5.81 21.92 6.26
CA LYS A 206 6.08 21.50 7.64
C LYS A 206 5.48 22.55 8.57
N ALA A 207 4.56 22.15 9.44
CA ALA A 207 4.00 23.06 10.43
C ALA A 207 5.14 23.70 11.23
N PRO A 208 5.12 25.01 11.49
CA PRO A 208 6.13 25.64 12.34
C PRO A 208 6.13 24.92 13.69
N LYS A 209 7.31 24.57 14.21
CA LYS A 209 7.43 24.04 15.57
C LYS A 209 6.85 25.08 16.53
N LEU A 210 5.72 24.78 17.14
CA LEU A 210 5.03 25.63 18.11
C LEU A 210 5.80 25.61 19.44
N GLY A 211 7.04 26.11 19.45
CA GLY A 211 7.94 26.06 20.60
C GLY A 211 8.50 27.41 21.03
N THR A 212 8.31 28.47 20.22
CA THR A 212 8.93 29.79 20.47
C THR A 212 7.94 30.93 20.68
N ALA A 213 6.63 30.69 20.53
CA ALA A 213 5.61 31.74 20.64
C ALA A 213 5.00 31.94 22.06
N LEU A 214 5.49 31.21 23.08
CA LEU A 214 4.99 31.31 24.46
C LEU A 214 5.95 32.01 25.43
N ARG A 215 7.00 32.70 24.94
CA ARG A 215 7.68 33.71 25.75
C ARG A 215 6.85 34.99 25.69
N GLY A 216 5.87 35.09 26.58
CA GLY A 216 5.19 36.35 26.89
C GLY A 216 6.20 37.41 27.38
N PRO A 217 5.86 38.70 27.29
CA PRO A 217 6.70 39.76 27.81
C PRO A 217 6.83 39.57 29.33
N GLN A 218 8.06 39.41 29.81
CA GLN A 218 8.33 39.56 31.24
C GLN A 218 8.14 41.03 31.57
N ASP A 219 6.98 41.31 32.14
CA ASP A 219 6.68 42.55 32.81
C ASP A 219 7.61 42.66 34.03
N GLY A 220 8.48 43.66 34.00
CA GLY A 220 9.51 43.91 35.00
C GLY A 220 9.54 45.37 35.42
N THR A 221 8.36 45.96 35.59
CA THR A 221 8.20 47.24 36.30
C THR A 221 8.02 46.95 37.79
N VAL A 222 9.13 46.84 38.54
CA VAL A 222 9.14 47.14 39.99
C VAL A 222 10.51 47.70 40.37
N MET A 223 10.46 49.00 40.76
CA MET A 223 11.47 49.85 41.42
C MET A 223 12.66 50.36 40.61
#